data_AF-A0A7S1S498-F1
#
_entry.id   AF-A0A7S1S498-F1
#
_cell.length_a   1.000
_cell.length_b   1.000
_cell.length_c   1.000
_cell.angle_alpha   90.00
_cell.angle_beta   90.00
_cell.angle_gamma   90.00
#
_symmetry.space_group_name_H-M   'P 1'
#
loop_
_entity.id
_entity.type
_entity.pdbx_description
1 polymer ?
#
loop_
_entity_poly.entity_id
_entity_poly.type
_entity_poly.pdbx_seq_one_letter_code
_entity_poly.pdbx_strand_id
1 'polypeptide(L)'
;AGACESRGLEQLRAALAEAEAAGLEASATEAARTALAEEERKAAARAGLEEACRSQDYRQLYEALAEGRAAGLQAHELARAEEEEKKAKALECLQKAVEDRDFEALEAAIDDCEFLGLDTIQLEVAKAIMEDLQKKAEVRAKLNDACSSGDLEAIRSAIAEATQLGFQPEELAFAHSALAEAERVAEEARKKAAAIEGLQRAVEGRDLS
;
A
#
# COMPACT_ATOMS: atom_id res chain seq x y z
N ALA A 1 0.62 -27.65 22.85
CA ALA A 1 1.07 -27.19 24.18
C ALA A 1 -0.09 -27.04 25.18
N GLY A 2 -1.28 -26.57 24.77
CA GLY A 2 -2.35 -26.19 25.72
C GLY A 2 -2.87 -27.25 26.71
N ALA A 3 -2.79 -28.55 26.42
CA ALA A 3 -3.27 -29.60 27.33
C ALA A 3 -2.35 -29.84 28.56
N CYS A 4 -1.08 -29.43 28.49
CA CYS A 4 -0.15 -29.56 29.61
C CYS A 4 -0.28 -28.38 30.59
N GLU A 5 -0.53 -27.18 30.07
CA GLU A 5 -0.67 -25.96 30.88
C GLU A 5 -2.00 -25.93 31.64
N SER A 6 -3.09 -26.38 31.02
CA SER A 6 -4.39 -26.49 31.72
C SER A 6 -4.33 -27.42 32.92
N ARG A 7 -3.54 -28.50 32.85
CA ARG A 7 -3.33 -29.42 33.97
C ARG A 7 -2.56 -28.77 35.12
N GLY A 8 -1.61 -27.89 34.84
CA GLY A 8 -0.85 -27.17 35.88
C GLY A 8 -1.74 -26.20 36.66
N LEU A 9 -2.62 -25.48 35.95
CA LEU A 9 -3.54 -24.52 36.55
C LEU A 9 -4.57 -25.22 37.47
N GLU A 10 -5.17 -26.32 37.01
CA GLU A 10 -6.09 -27.13 37.83
C GLU A 10 -5.39 -27.74 39.06
N GLN A 11 -4.12 -28.16 38.92
CA GLN A 11 -3.32 -28.65 40.05
C GLN A 11 -3.03 -27.54 41.08
N LEU A 12 -2.70 -26.33 40.64
CA LEU A 12 -2.50 -25.18 41.53
C LEU A 12 -3.77 -24.81 42.29
N ARG A 13 -4.92 -24.79 41.60
CA ARG A 13 -6.23 -24.58 42.24
C ARG A 13 -6.53 -25.63 43.30
N ALA A 14 -6.32 -26.91 42.96
CA ALA A 14 -6.55 -28.01 43.89
C ALA A 14 -5.63 -27.95 45.12
N ALA A 15 -4.33 -27.68 44.91
CA ALA A 15 -3.35 -27.57 45.99
C ALA A 15 -3.65 -26.39 46.93
N LEU A 16 -4.08 -25.25 46.39
CA LEU A 16 -4.53 -24.10 47.19
C LEU A 16 -5.77 -24.44 48.02
N ALA A 17 -6.77 -25.09 47.40
CA ALA A 17 -7.99 -25.50 48.10
C ALA A 17 -7.71 -26.51 49.24
N GLU A 18 -6.79 -27.45 49.02
CA GLU A 18 -6.36 -28.40 50.05
C GLU A 18 -5.59 -27.70 51.19
N ALA A 19 -4.71 -26.76 50.88
CA ALA A 19 -3.98 -25.98 51.87
C ALA A 19 -4.92 -25.14 52.75
N GLU A 20 -5.95 -24.53 52.14
CA GLU A 20 -6.99 -23.80 52.85
C GLU A 20 -7.83 -24.72 53.75
N ALA A 21 -8.21 -25.90 53.25
CA ALA A 21 -8.96 -26.90 54.02
C ALA A 21 -8.17 -27.44 55.22
N ALA A 22 -6.84 -27.52 55.10
CA ALA A 22 -5.94 -27.89 56.18
C ALA A 22 -5.68 -26.76 57.20
N GLY A 23 -6.24 -25.57 56.97
CA GLY A 23 -6.14 -24.43 57.88
C GLY A 23 -4.80 -23.70 57.84
N LEU A 24 -4.07 -23.75 56.70
CA LEU A 24 -2.87 -22.92 56.53
C LEU A 24 -3.23 -21.43 56.57
N GLU A 25 -2.36 -20.62 57.19
CA GLU A 25 -2.54 -19.17 57.27
C GLU A 25 -2.48 -18.50 55.89
N ALA A 26 -3.17 -17.36 55.74
CA ALA A 26 -3.23 -16.62 54.48
C ALA A 26 -1.83 -16.21 53.96
N SER A 27 -0.93 -15.80 54.85
CA SER A 27 0.46 -15.46 54.53
C SER A 27 1.24 -16.65 53.95
N ALA A 28 0.94 -17.88 54.39
CA ALA A 28 1.57 -19.09 53.88
C ALA A 28 1.06 -19.48 52.47
N THR A 29 -0.13 -19.01 52.08
CA THR A 29 -0.72 -19.28 50.75
C THR A 29 -0.59 -18.10 49.77
N GLU A 30 -0.11 -16.94 50.21
CA GLU A 30 -0.05 -15.71 49.42
C GLU A 30 0.74 -15.89 48.11
N ALA A 31 1.95 -16.46 48.18
CA ALA A 31 2.78 -16.69 46.99
C ALA A 31 2.09 -17.62 45.97
N ALA A 32 1.40 -18.66 46.45
CA ALA A 32 0.66 -19.57 45.59
C ALA A 32 -0.58 -18.91 44.96
N ARG A 33 -1.29 -18.04 45.70
CA ARG A 33 -2.41 -17.25 45.17
C ARG A 33 -1.95 -16.28 44.08
N THR A 34 -0.82 -15.59 44.30
CA THR A 34 -0.22 -14.72 43.29
C THR A 34 0.15 -15.50 42.04
N ALA A 35 0.83 -16.64 42.19
CA ALA A 35 1.18 -17.51 41.05
C ALA A 35 -0.06 -18.04 40.30
N LEU A 36 -1.13 -18.40 41.02
CA LEU A 36 -2.40 -18.79 40.40
C LEU A 36 -3.01 -17.64 39.59
N ALA A 37 -3.08 -16.43 40.15
CA ALA A 37 -3.63 -15.27 39.47
C ALA A 37 -2.83 -14.89 38.22
N GLU A 38 -1.49 -14.98 38.28
CA GLU A 38 -0.61 -14.78 37.12
C GLU A 38 -0.87 -15.81 36.01
N GLU A 39 -0.98 -17.10 36.35
CA GLU A 39 -1.25 -18.14 35.36
C GLU A 39 -2.68 -18.09 34.80
N GLU A 40 -3.68 -17.71 35.61
CA GLU A 40 -5.03 -17.44 35.12
C GLU A 40 -5.06 -16.28 34.12
N ARG A 41 -4.31 -15.21 34.40
CA ARG A 41 -4.16 -14.08 33.48
C ARG A 41 -3.49 -14.50 32.17
N LYS A 42 -2.40 -15.26 32.24
CA LYS A 42 -1.74 -15.80 31.03
C LYS A 42 -2.66 -16.72 30.24
N ALA A 43 -3.40 -17.59 30.91
CA ALA A 43 -4.37 -18.48 30.26
C ALA A 43 -5.47 -17.69 29.53
N ALA A 44 -6.01 -16.63 30.15
CA ALA A 44 -6.97 -15.75 29.52
C ALA A 44 -6.36 -15.00 28.32
N ALA A 45 -5.14 -14.48 28.44
CA ALA A 45 -4.45 -13.79 27.36
C ALA A 45 -4.17 -14.71 26.16
N ARG A 46 -3.76 -15.97 26.38
CA ARG A 46 -3.61 -16.99 25.33
C ARG A 46 -4.93 -17.24 24.60
N ALA A 47 -6.03 -17.39 25.34
CA ALA A 47 -7.35 -17.59 24.76
C ALA A 47 -7.77 -16.39 23.90
N GLY A 48 -7.56 -15.17 24.39
CA GLY A 48 -7.82 -13.94 23.64
C GLY A 48 -6.99 -13.82 22.36
N LEU A 49 -5.69 -14.18 22.41
CA LEU A 49 -4.84 -14.22 21.23
C LEU A 49 -5.32 -15.23 20.19
N GLU A 50 -5.76 -16.40 20.64
CA GLU A 50 -6.25 -17.42 19.74
C GLU A 50 -7.56 -16.98 19.06
N GLU A 51 -8.47 -16.35 19.82
CA GLU A 51 -9.70 -15.78 19.29
C GLU A 51 -9.42 -14.66 18.28
N ALA A 52 -8.54 -13.71 18.63
CA ALA A 52 -8.18 -12.60 17.75
C ALA A 52 -7.49 -13.07 16.46
N CYS A 53 -6.61 -14.07 16.53
CA CYS A 53 -6.02 -14.70 15.34
C CYS A 53 -7.08 -15.33 14.42
N ARG A 54 -8.21 -15.79 14.96
CA ARG A 54 -9.29 -16.40 14.16
C ARG A 54 -10.26 -15.37 13.61
N SER A 55 -10.52 -14.28 14.32
CA SER A 55 -11.50 -13.27 13.92
C SER A 55 -11.04 -12.42 12.73
N GLN A 56 -9.72 -12.37 12.49
CA GLN A 56 -9.11 -11.46 11.50
C GLN A 56 -9.43 -9.98 11.76
N ASP A 57 -9.85 -9.64 12.98
CA ASP A 57 -10.04 -8.25 13.43
C ASP A 57 -8.72 -7.73 13.98
N TYR A 58 -8.06 -6.87 13.21
CA TYR A 58 -6.74 -6.34 13.55
C TYR A 58 -6.73 -5.59 14.87
N ARG A 59 -7.82 -4.90 15.21
CA ARG A 59 -7.93 -4.20 16.48
C ARG A 59 -7.92 -5.18 17.65
N GLN A 60 -8.69 -6.25 17.55
CA GLN A 60 -8.69 -7.32 18.56
C GLN A 60 -7.31 -7.99 18.66
N LEU A 61 -6.62 -8.18 17.54
CA LEU A 61 -5.27 -8.75 17.52
C LEU A 61 -4.25 -7.86 18.25
N TYR A 62 -4.28 -6.55 18.02
CA TYR A 62 -3.42 -5.59 18.71
C TYR A 62 -3.70 -5.56 20.23
N GLU A 63 -4.97 -5.54 20.62
CA GLU A 63 -5.38 -5.55 22.03
C GLU A 63 -4.96 -6.86 22.72
N ALA A 64 -5.15 -8.00 22.06
CA ALA A 64 -4.75 -9.31 22.58
C ALA A 64 -3.23 -9.47 22.69
N LEU A 65 -2.45 -8.94 21.73
CA LEU A 65 -0.98 -8.90 21.81
C LEU A 65 -0.49 -8.02 22.96
N ALA A 66 -1.12 -6.86 23.16
CA ALA A 66 -0.80 -5.99 24.29
C ALA A 66 -1.08 -6.68 25.63
N GLU A 67 -2.23 -7.35 25.78
CA GLU A 67 -2.56 -8.10 26.99
C GLU A 67 -1.65 -9.32 27.17
N GLY A 68 -1.31 -10.06 26.11
CA GLY A 68 -0.36 -11.16 26.14
C GLY A 68 1.02 -10.74 26.64
N ARG A 69 1.54 -9.62 26.14
CA ARG A 69 2.80 -9.02 26.61
C ARG A 69 2.69 -8.57 28.07
N ALA A 70 1.58 -7.93 28.46
CA ALA A 70 1.34 -7.47 29.82
C ALA A 70 1.15 -8.61 30.84
N ALA A 71 0.62 -9.75 30.40
CA ALA A 71 0.50 -10.98 31.18
C ALA A 71 1.83 -11.76 31.30
N GLY A 72 2.88 -11.34 30.57
CA GLY A 72 4.19 -11.99 30.59
C GLY A 72 4.24 -13.30 29.79
N LEU A 73 3.45 -13.41 28.72
CA LEU A 73 3.59 -14.52 27.76
C LEU A 73 4.97 -14.49 27.10
N GLN A 74 5.51 -15.67 26.85
CA GLN A 74 6.80 -15.86 26.22
C GLN A 74 6.75 -15.59 24.72
N ALA A 75 7.89 -15.26 24.12
CA ALA A 75 7.99 -14.93 22.70
C ALA A 75 7.40 -16.03 21.78
N HIS A 76 7.59 -17.31 22.11
CA HIS A 76 7.04 -18.42 21.31
C HIS A 76 5.52 -18.53 21.38
N GLU A 77 4.89 -18.02 22.44
CA GLU A 77 3.43 -17.98 22.62
C GLU A 77 2.81 -16.81 21.84
N LEU A 78 3.57 -15.72 21.67
CA LEU A 78 3.17 -14.55 20.90
C LEU A 78 3.49 -14.69 19.40
N ALA A 79 4.45 -15.54 19.03
CA ALA A 79 5.03 -15.60 17.69
C ALA A 79 4.00 -15.67 16.55
N ARG A 80 2.96 -16.52 16.69
CA ARG A 80 1.90 -16.63 15.67
C ARG A 80 1.11 -15.32 15.54
N ALA A 81 0.72 -14.72 16.66
CA ALA A 81 -0.05 -13.49 16.65
C ALA A 81 0.78 -12.31 16.13
N GLU A 82 2.09 -12.27 16.41
CA GLU A 82 3.01 -11.27 15.86
C GLU A 82 3.23 -11.44 14.35
N GLU A 83 3.18 -12.67 13.83
CA GLU A 83 3.20 -12.90 12.39
C GLU A 83 1.92 -12.36 11.73
N GLU A 84 0.75 -12.64 12.31
CA GLU A 84 -0.52 -12.08 11.85
C GLU A 84 -0.56 -10.54 11.98
N GLU A 85 0.07 -9.97 13.02
CA GLU A 85 0.23 -8.52 13.20
C GLU A 85 1.00 -7.89 12.04
N LYS A 86 2.08 -8.54 11.58
CA LYS A 86 2.87 -8.06 10.43
C LYS A 86 2.05 -8.10 9.14
N LYS A 87 1.30 -9.18 8.91
CA LYS A 87 0.40 -9.32 7.76
C LYS A 87 -0.67 -8.23 7.77
N ALA A 88 -1.29 -7.98 8.93
CA ALA A 88 -2.28 -6.92 9.10
C ALA A 88 -1.71 -5.54 8.76
N LYS A 89 -0.53 -5.19 9.29
CA LYS A 89 0.14 -3.92 8.98
C LYS A 89 0.47 -3.76 7.50
N ALA A 90 0.97 -4.82 6.85
CA ALA A 90 1.26 -4.78 5.43
C ALA A 90 -0.02 -4.49 4.61
N LEU A 91 -1.14 -5.12 4.96
CA LEU A 91 -2.43 -4.86 4.31
C LEU A 91 -2.97 -3.44 4.59
N GLU A 92 -2.80 -2.91 5.79
CA GLU A 92 -3.15 -1.52 6.12
C GLU A 92 -2.31 -0.52 5.32
N CYS A 93 -1.00 -0.77 5.20
CA CYS A 93 -0.10 0.02 4.36
C CYS A 93 -0.51 -0.04 2.88
N LEU A 94 -0.83 -1.23 2.37
CA LEU A 94 -1.29 -1.44 1.00
C LEU A 94 -2.59 -0.68 0.74
N GLN A 95 -3.57 -0.80 1.63
CA GLN A 95 -4.84 -0.09 1.50
C GLN A 95 -4.62 1.42 1.46
N LYS A 96 -3.81 1.95 2.36
CA LYS A 96 -3.50 3.38 2.39
C LYS A 96 -2.80 3.84 1.11
N ALA A 97 -1.82 3.09 0.62
CA ALA A 97 -1.12 3.41 -0.62
C ALA A 97 -2.06 3.40 -1.84
N VAL A 98 -3.02 2.47 -1.87
CA VAL A 98 -4.09 2.42 -2.90
C VAL A 98 -4.99 3.64 -2.83
N GLU A 99 -5.41 4.05 -1.64
CA GLU A 99 -6.28 5.22 -1.41
C GLU A 99 -5.57 6.53 -1.83
N ASP A 100 -4.31 6.69 -1.41
CA ASP A 100 -3.50 7.87 -1.71
C ASP A 100 -2.99 7.88 -3.16
N ARG A 101 -3.04 6.73 -3.86
CA ARG A 101 -2.46 6.51 -5.21
C ARG A 101 -0.99 6.95 -5.31
N ASP A 102 -0.25 6.74 -4.25
CA ASP A 102 1.18 7.02 -4.18
C ASP A 102 1.96 5.83 -4.77
N PHE A 103 2.66 6.06 -5.88
CA PHE A 103 3.37 5.01 -6.61
C PHE A 103 4.47 4.34 -5.77
N GLU A 104 5.30 5.13 -5.08
CA GLU A 104 6.43 4.60 -4.29
C GLU A 104 5.92 3.83 -3.07
N ALA A 105 4.90 4.36 -2.40
CA ALA A 105 4.27 3.67 -1.27
C ALA A 105 3.58 2.38 -1.70
N LEU A 106 2.98 2.36 -2.88
CA LEU A 106 2.27 1.20 -3.43
C LEU A 106 3.23 0.08 -3.81
N GLU A 107 4.35 0.41 -4.46
CA GLU A 107 5.43 -0.54 -4.78
C GLU A 107 5.97 -1.18 -3.50
N ALA A 108 6.34 -0.38 -2.50
CA ALA A 108 6.86 -0.89 -1.23
C ALA A 108 5.84 -1.77 -0.49
N ALA A 109 4.56 -1.39 -0.48
CA ALA A 109 3.52 -2.19 0.18
C ALA A 109 3.23 -3.51 -0.55
N ILE A 110 3.30 -3.52 -1.89
CA ILE A 110 3.17 -4.75 -2.69
C ILE A 110 4.32 -5.71 -2.35
N ASP A 111 5.56 -5.21 -2.34
CA ASP A 111 6.75 -6.01 -2.01
C ASP A 111 6.66 -6.60 -0.60
N ASP A 112 6.23 -5.81 0.39
CA ASP A 112 6.03 -6.29 1.77
C ASP A 112 4.94 -7.38 1.84
N CYS A 113 3.83 -7.22 1.13
CA CYS A 113 2.78 -8.23 1.05
C CYS A 113 3.27 -9.53 0.39
N GLU A 114 4.01 -9.42 -0.72
CA GLU A 114 4.58 -10.58 -1.41
C GLU A 114 5.62 -11.31 -0.56
N PHE A 115 6.48 -10.56 0.14
CA PHE A 115 7.47 -11.11 1.06
C PHE A 115 6.82 -11.91 2.20
N LEU A 116 5.67 -11.44 2.70
CA LEU A 116 4.87 -12.14 3.70
C LEU A 116 4.01 -13.27 3.12
N GLY A 117 4.08 -13.52 1.80
CA GLY A 117 3.33 -14.57 1.12
C GLY A 117 1.83 -14.33 1.08
N LEU A 118 1.40 -13.07 1.11
CA LEU A 118 -0.01 -12.70 1.04
C LEU A 118 -0.52 -12.79 -0.40
N ASP A 119 -1.47 -13.68 -0.64
CA ASP A 119 -2.21 -13.76 -1.89
C ASP A 119 -3.65 -13.29 -1.65
N THR A 120 -3.92 -12.04 -2.01
CA THR A 120 -5.22 -11.39 -1.77
C THR A 120 -5.68 -10.64 -3.00
N ILE A 121 -7.00 -10.52 -3.15
CA ILE A 121 -7.62 -9.68 -4.19
C ILE A 121 -7.14 -8.23 -4.08
N GLN A 122 -6.84 -7.76 -2.85
CA GLN A 122 -6.31 -6.42 -2.62
C GLN A 122 -4.93 -6.23 -3.28
N LEU A 123 -4.08 -7.26 -3.25
CA LEU A 123 -2.77 -7.23 -3.90
C LEU A 123 -2.90 -7.14 -5.43
N GLU A 124 -3.82 -7.90 -6.03
CA GLU A 124 -4.09 -7.82 -7.47
C GLU A 124 -4.61 -6.43 -7.88
N VAL A 125 -5.53 -5.86 -7.10
CA VAL A 125 -6.05 -4.51 -7.32
C VAL A 125 -4.92 -3.47 -7.21
N ALA A 126 -4.07 -3.58 -6.18
CA ALA A 126 -2.92 -2.70 -5.99
C ALA A 126 -1.97 -2.75 -7.20
N LYS A 127 -1.62 -3.95 -7.69
CA LYS A 127 -0.78 -4.12 -8.88
C LYS A 127 -1.40 -3.49 -10.13
N ALA A 128 -2.71 -3.65 -10.33
CA ALA A 128 -3.40 -3.03 -11.46
C ALA A 128 -3.37 -1.49 -11.38
N ILE A 129 -3.52 -0.92 -10.18
CA ILE A 129 -3.41 0.54 -9.96
C ILE A 129 -1.97 1.00 -10.22
N MET A 130 -0.97 0.26 -9.76
CA MET A 130 0.45 0.56 -10.01
C MET A 130 0.76 0.60 -11.51
N GLU A 131 0.25 -0.39 -12.27
CA GLU A 131 0.41 -0.44 -13.73
C GLU A 131 -0.26 0.76 -14.43
N ASP A 132 -1.47 1.16 -14.00
CA ASP A 132 -2.15 2.36 -14.51
C ASP A 132 -1.34 3.64 -14.21
N LEU A 133 -0.84 3.79 -12.99
CA LEU A 133 -0.01 4.93 -12.59
C LEU A 133 1.29 5.00 -13.38
N GLN A 134 1.95 3.85 -13.61
CA GLN A 134 3.16 3.77 -14.43
C GLN A 134 2.89 4.21 -15.87
N LYS A 135 1.85 3.68 -16.51
CA LYS A 135 1.47 4.08 -17.89
C LYS A 135 1.17 5.57 -17.97
N LYS A 136 0.49 6.13 -16.97
CA LYS A 136 0.23 7.58 -16.89
C LYS A 136 1.53 8.37 -16.74
N ALA A 137 2.50 7.91 -15.94
CA ALA A 137 3.79 8.56 -15.80
C ALA A 137 4.58 8.56 -17.11
N GLU A 138 4.60 7.45 -17.84
CA GLU A 138 5.25 7.34 -19.15
C GLU A 138 4.63 8.31 -20.18
N VAL A 139 3.29 8.39 -20.22
CA VAL A 139 2.60 9.33 -21.11
C VAL A 139 2.82 10.79 -20.71
N ARG A 140 2.91 11.10 -19.42
CA ARG A 140 3.32 12.44 -18.96
C ARG A 140 4.72 12.81 -19.43
N ALA A 141 5.67 11.87 -19.34
CA ALA A 141 7.03 12.09 -19.85
C ALA A 141 7.02 12.34 -21.36
N LYS A 142 6.32 11.50 -22.14
CA LYS A 142 6.14 11.69 -23.60
C LYS A 142 5.51 13.04 -23.93
N LEU A 143 4.46 13.45 -23.20
CA LEU A 143 3.81 14.75 -23.37
C LEU A 143 4.79 15.89 -23.13
N ASN A 144 5.56 15.82 -22.05
CA ASN A 144 6.53 16.85 -21.71
C ASN A 144 7.65 16.97 -22.76
N ASP A 145 8.16 15.83 -23.23
CA ASP A 145 9.19 15.78 -24.28
C ASP A 145 8.66 16.34 -25.62
N ALA A 146 7.44 15.97 -26.01
CA ALA A 146 6.79 16.47 -27.21
C ALA A 146 6.52 17.99 -27.14
N CYS A 147 6.06 18.49 -25.99
CA CYS A 147 5.85 19.92 -25.78
C CYS A 147 7.17 20.70 -25.82
N SER A 148 8.26 20.11 -25.28
CA SER A 148 9.58 20.72 -25.25
C SER A 148 10.24 20.76 -26.63
N SER A 149 10.00 19.75 -27.47
CA SER A 149 10.53 19.70 -28.84
C SER A 149 9.76 20.61 -29.82
N GLY A 150 8.51 20.93 -29.52
CA GLY A 150 7.62 21.66 -30.42
C GLY A 150 7.20 20.84 -31.65
N ASP A 151 7.43 19.53 -31.64
CA ASP A 151 7.00 18.63 -32.71
C ASP A 151 5.48 18.45 -32.66
N LEU A 152 4.80 19.06 -33.63
CA LEU A 152 3.35 19.09 -33.74
C LEU A 152 2.72 17.69 -33.80
N GLU A 153 3.32 16.74 -34.52
CA GLU A 153 2.77 15.39 -34.64
C GLU A 153 3.00 14.60 -33.34
N ALA A 154 4.15 14.78 -32.69
CA ALA A 154 4.43 14.19 -31.39
C ALA A 154 3.45 14.70 -30.32
N ILE A 155 3.17 16.01 -30.29
CA ILE A 155 2.22 16.62 -29.33
C ILE A 155 0.82 16.04 -29.53
N ARG A 156 0.33 15.97 -30.78
CA ARG A 156 -0.99 15.40 -31.09
C ARG A 156 -1.09 13.93 -30.67
N SER A 157 -0.07 13.14 -31.00
CA SER A 157 -0.03 11.72 -30.63
C SER A 157 -0.04 11.54 -29.11
N ALA A 158 0.76 12.32 -28.38
CA ALA A 158 0.84 12.23 -26.92
C ALA A 158 -0.46 12.68 -26.23
N ILE A 159 -1.14 13.72 -26.74
CA ILE A 159 -2.46 14.14 -26.25
C ILE A 159 -3.52 13.06 -26.49
N ALA A 160 -3.50 12.42 -27.67
CA ALA A 160 -4.43 11.35 -27.99
C ALA A 160 -4.24 10.14 -27.06
N GLU A 161 -2.99 9.74 -26.82
CA GLU A 161 -2.64 8.66 -25.88
C GLU A 161 -3.08 8.99 -24.44
N ALA A 162 -2.82 10.22 -23.99
CA ALA A 162 -3.24 10.69 -22.66
C ALA A 162 -4.77 10.72 -22.51
N THR A 163 -5.48 11.14 -23.56
CA THR A 163 -6.95 11.11 -23.56
C THR A 163 -7.49 9.68 -23.45
N GLN A 164 -6.85 8.71 -24.13
CA GLN A 164 -7.22 7.30 -24.01
C GLN A 164 -6.97 6.72 -22.61
N LEU A 165 -5.95 7.21 -21.89
CA LEU A 165 -5.68 6.87 -20.49
C LEU A 165 -6.54 7.65 -19.48
N GLY A 166 -7.47 8.47 -19.95
CA GLY A 166 -8.42 9.19 -19.09
C GLY A 166 -7.83 10.36 -18.31
N PHE A 167 -6.77 10.99 -18.83
CA PHE A 167 -6.27 12.26 -18.29
C PHE A 167 -7.38 13.32 -18.29
N GLN A 168 -7.44 14.11 -17.23
CA GLN A 168 -8.42 15.18 -17.14
C GLN A 168 -8.05 16.35 -18.06
N PRO A 169 -9.04 17.11 -18.58
CA PRO A 169 -8.78 18.26 -19.45
C PRO A 169 -7.80 19.28 -18.83
N GLU A 170 -7.83 19.45 -17.51
CA GLU A 170 -6.94 20.36 -16.78
C GLU A 170 -5.48 19.89 -16.83
N GLU A 171 -5.24 18.58 -16.79
CA GLU A 171 -3.89 17.99 -16.93
C GLU A 171 -3.35 18.15 -18.36
N LEU A 172 -4.23 18.25 -19.35
CA LEU A 172 -3.88 18.40 -20.77
C LEU A 172 -3.81 19.87 -21.22
N ALA A 173 -4.19 20.83 -20.37
CA ALA A 173 -4.29 22.24 -20.74
C ALA A 173 -2.97 22.82 -21.28
N PHE A 174 -1.85 22.47 -20.65
CA PHE A 174 -0.52 22.90 -21.10
C PHE A 174 -0.18 22.35 -22.49
N ALA A 175 -0.41 21.05 -22.72
CA ALA A 175 -0.13 20.40 -23.98
C ALA A 175 -1.01 20.95 -25.13
N HIS A 176 -2.28 21.25 -24.85
CA HIS A 176 -3.16 21.92 -25.81
C HIS A 176 -2.68 23.32 -26.17
N SER A 177 -2.18 24.10 -25.20
CA SER A 177 -1.58 25.41 -25.47
C SER A 177 -0.32 25.29 -26.32
N ALA A 178 0.54 24.31 -26.02
CA ALA A 178 1.74 24.03 -26.81
C ALA A 178 1.40 23.62 -28.25
N LEU A 179 0.36 22.80 -28.43
CA LEU A 179 -0.14 22.39 -29.74
C LEU A 179 -0.61 23.59 -30.57
N ALA A 180 -1.43 24.47 -29.98
CA ALA A 180 -1.96 25.64 -30.67
C ALA A 180 -0.85 26.60 -31.14
N GLU A 181 0.18 26.78 -30.32
CA GLU A 181 1.34 27.59 -30.69
C GLU A 181 2.18 26.92 -31.79
N ALA A 182 2.45 25.61 -31.68
CA ALA A 182 3.15 24.85 -32.70
C ALA A 182 2.42 24.90 -34.06
N GLU A 183 1.09 24.82 -34.05
CA GLU A 183 0.24 24.98 -35.23
C GLU A 183 0.35 26.37 -35.85
N ARG A 184 0.33 27.42 -35.04
CA ARG A 184 0.51 28.81 -35.51
C ARG A 184 1.88 29.00 -36.17
N VAL A 185 2.95 28.51 -35.53
CA VAL A 185 4.31 28.60 -36.06
C VAL A 185 4.45 27.81 -37.38
N ALA A 186 3.89 26.60 -37.44
CA ALA A 186 3.91 25.77 -38.65
C ALA A 186 3.12 26.42 -39.81
N GLU A 187 1.97 27.03 -39.54
CA GLU A 187 1.19 27.75 -40.55
C GLU A 187 1.95 28.98 -41.09
N GLU A 188 2.56 29.78 -40.21
CA GLU A 188 3.39 30.92 -40.61
C GLU A 188 4.60 30.49 -41.44
N ALA A 189 5.27 29.40 -41.06
CA ALA A 189 6.38 28.83 -41.83
C ALA A 189 5.91 28.37 -43.23
N ARG A 190 4.76 27.70 -43.31
CA ARG A 190 4.16 27.28 -44.59
C ARG A 190 3.81 28.47 -45.48
N LYS A 191 3.24 29.54 -44.91
CA LYS A 191 2.96 30.80 -45.64
C LYS A 191 4.24 31.44 -46.18
N LYS A 192 5.30 31.51 -45.36
CA LYS A 192 6.61 32.05 -45.78
C LYS A 192 7.25 31.20 -46.89
N ALA A 193 7.22 29.87 -46.76
CA ALA A 193 7.75 28.97 -47.78
C ALA A 193 7.03 29.12 -49.13
N ALA A 194 5.69 29.17 -49.11
CA ALA A 194 4.89 29.39 -50.32
C ALA A 194 5.18 30.76 -50.97
N ALA A 195 5.39 31.81 -50.18
CA ALA A 195 5.76 33.13 -50.69
C ALA A 195 7.14 33.13 -51.36
N ILE A 196 8.13 32.45 -50.77
CA ILE A 196 9.47 32.30 -51.34
C ILE A 196 9.42 31.53 -52.67
N GLU A 197 8.69 30.41 -52.72
CA GLU A 197 8.52 29.63 -53.95
C GLU A 197 7.83 30.45 -55.06
N GLY A 198 6.83 31.25 -54.70
CA GLY A 198 6.17 32.18 -55.62
C GLY A 198 7.13 33.23 -56.20
N LEU A 199 8.01 33.79 -55.37
CA LEU A 199 9.04 34.75 -55.82
C LEU A 199 10.08 34.08 -56.72
N GLN A 200 10.53 32.87 -56.42
CA GLN A 200 11.49 32.13 -57.25
C GLN A 200 10.94 31.88 -58.65
N ARG A 201 9.69 31.40 -58.77
CA ARG A 201 9.04 31.21 -60.07
C ARG A 201 8.89 32.52 -60.85
N ALA A 202 8.62 33.64 -60.17
CA ALA A 202 8.49 34.94 -60.81
C ALA A 202 9.84 35.48 -61.35
N VAL A 203 10.95 35.15 -60.68
CA VAL A 203 12.30 35.49 -61.15
C VAL A 203 12.67 34.64 -62.37
N GLU A 204 12.49 33.32 -62.31
CA GLU A 204 12.79 32.42 -63.44
C GLU A 204 11.97 32.72 -64.69
N GLY A 205 10.72 33.15 -64.53
CA GLY A 205 9.87 33.57 -65.65
C GLY A 205 10.34 34.86 -66.37
N ARG A 206 11.10 35.73 -65.70
CA ARG A 206 11.62 36.97 -66.31
C ARG A 206 12.84 36.75 -67.20
N ASP A 207 13.67 35.75 -66.93
CA ASP A 207 14.88 35.47 -67.72
C ASP A 207 14.58 34.76 -69.06
N LEU A 208 13.34 34.27 -69.23
CA LEU A 208 12.88 33.61 -70.46
C LEU A 208 12.11 34.55 -71.42
N SER A 209 11.95 35.82 -71.06
CA SER A 209 11.18 36.84 -71.82
C SER A 209 12.11 37.88 -72.44
#